data_AF-A0A1T5D5S1-F1
#
_entry.id   AF-A0A1T5D5S1-F1
#
_cell.length_a   1.000
_cell.length_b   1.000
_cell.length_c   1.000
_cell.angle_alpha   90.00
_cell.angle_beta   90.00
_cell.angle_gamma   90.00
#
_symmetry.space_group_name_H-M   'P 1'
#
loop_
_entity.id
_entity.type
_entity.pdbx_description
1 polymer ?
#
loop_
_entity_poly.entity_id
_entity_poly.type
_entity_poly.pdbx_seq_one_letter_code
_entity_poly.pdbx_strand_id
1 'polypeptide(L)'
;MNDSNIQDIPTIHKEIVRKSEEIGFTMPSDLYVGSFLKTLIASKPNGRFLEIGTGIGLSLSWMIEGMDNNSHLTSVDNDKELTDIAETYFGNDNRIELICKDGTQWIKEYAGEKFDLIFADAWPGKYSEIDEILDLVKVGGFYIIDDMTKQPNWPEGHEDNVIQLTAYLEKRVDFQLTKMKWSTGLILAVKK
;
A
#
# COMPACT_ATOMS: atom_id res chain seq x y z
N MET A 1 -0.47 -8.81 25.23
CA MET A 1 -1.14 -8.15 24.10
C MET A 1 -1.58 -9.24 23.15
N ASN A 2 -2.85 -9.28 22.74
CA ASN A 2 -3.33 -10.21 21.70
C ASN A 2 -3.66 -9.37 20.46
N ASP A 3 -2.74 -9.32 19.51
CA ASP A 3 -2.85 -8.54 18.27
C ASP A 3 -3.86 -9.14 17.29
N SER A 4 -4.19 -10.43 17.40
CA SER A 4 -5.26 -11.07 16.61
C SER A 4 -6.67 -10.53 16.85
N ASN A 5 -6.87 -9.81 17.97
CA ASN A 5 -8.18 -9.27 18.32
C ASN A 5 -8.41 -7.87 17.72
N ILE A 6 -8.61 -7.80 16.41
CA ILE A 6 -8.88 -6.55 15.69
C ILE A 6 -10.37 -6.23 15.73
N GLN A 7 -10.74 -5.14 16.41
CA GLN A 7 -12.14 -4.78 16.70
C GLN A 7 -12.76 -3.83 15.67
N ASP A 8 -11.93 -3.12 14.91
CA ASP A 8 -12.32 -1.97 14.09
C ASP A 8 -12.12 -2.21 12.58
N ILE A 9 -12.40 -3.44 12.15
CA ILE A 9 -12.39 -3.86 10.74
C ILE A 9 -13.38 -2.99 9.94
N PRO A 10 -12.99 -2.41 8.80
CA PRO A 10 -13.89 -1.61 7.97
C PRO A 10 -15.14 -2.40 7.59
N THR A 11 -16.31 -1.74 7.64
CA THR A 11 -17.61 -2.40 7.42
C THR A 11 -17.67 -3.11 6.07
N ILE A 12 -17.14 -2.47 5.02
CA ILE A 12 -17.13 -3.01 3.65
C ILE A 12 -16.16 -4.17 3.45
N HIS A 13 -15.17 -4.33 4.34
CA HIS A 13 -14.09 -5.31 4.17
C HIS A 13 -14.60 -6.74 4.03
N LYS A 14 -15.64 -7.12 4.79
CA LYS A 14 -16.24 -8.46 4.70
C LYS A 14 -16.86 -8.74 3.32
N GLU A 15 -17.44 -7.74 2.69
CA GLU A 15 -18.01 -7.88 1.35
C GLU A 15 -16.93 -8.03 0.29
N ILE A 16 -15.83 -7.30 0.44
CA ILE A 16 -14.66 -7.39 -0.43
C ILE A 16 -13.99 -8.77 -0.28
N VAL A 17 -13.85 -9.30 0.94
CA VAL A 17 -13.35 -10.67 1.18
C VAL A 17 -14.23 -11.69 0.48
N ARG A 18 -15.57 -11.59 0.62
CA ARG A 18 -16.50 -12.49 -0.08
C ARG A 18 -16.30 -12.43 -1.59
N LYS A 19 -16.13 -11.22 -2.14
CA LYS A 19 -15.87 -11.02 -3.58
C LYS A 19 -14.52 -11.61 -4.00
N SER A 20 -13.49 -11.47 -3.17
CA SER A 20 -12.17 -12.10 -3.34
C SER A 20 -12.29 -13.60 -3.54
N GLU A 21 -13.04 -14.26 -2.66
CA GLU A 21 -13.27 -15.70 -2.69
C GLU A 21 -14.07 -16.12 -3.94
N GLU A 22 -15.11 -15.36 -4.29
CA GLU A 22 -15.95 -15.62 -5.47
C GLU A 22 -15.16 -15.62 -6.78
N ILE A 23 -14.21 -14.70 -6.94
CA ILE A 23 -13.40 -14.58 -8.17
C ILE A 23 -12.10 -15.39 -8.11
N GLY A 24 -11.81 -16.05 -6.98
CA GLY A 24 -10.57 -16.80 -6.78
C GLY A 24 -9.32 -15.93 -6.71
N PHE A 25 -9.42 -14.71 -6.18
CA PHE A 25 -8.26 -13.82 -5.99
C PHE A 25 -7.30 -14.40 -4.95
N THR A 26 -6.02 -14.50 -5.31
CA THR A 26 -5.02 -15.27 -4.55
C THR A 26 -3.99 -14.41 -3.81
N MET A 27 -4.09 -13.09 -3.90
CA MET A 27 -3.14 -12.15 -3.29
C MET A 27 -3.81 -11.15 -2.33
N PRO A 28 -4.61 -11.59 -1.34
CA PRO A 28 -5.29 -10.69 -0.42
C PRO A 28 -4.31 -10.08 0.59
N SER A 29 -4.46 -8.78 0.86
CA SER A 29 -3.73 -8.12 1.95
C SER A 29 -4.16 -8.66 3.32
N ASP A 30 -3.20 -8.81 4.23
CA ASP A 30 -3.43 -9.33 5.57
C ASP A 30 -4.08 -8.29 6.52
N LEU A 31 -4.93 -8.75 7.45
CA LEU A 31 -5.68 -7.89 8.37
C LEU A 31 -4.78 -7.05 9.28
N TYR A 32 -3.61 -7.59 9.67
CA TYR A 32 -2.66 -6.89 10.51
C TYR A 32 -2.04 -5.70 9.77
N VAL A 33 -1.72 -5.87 8.49
CA VAL A 33 -1.25 -4.78 7.63
C VAL A 33 -2.34 -3.71 7.48
N GLY A 34 -3.59 -4.12 7.25
CA GLY A 34 -4.73 -3.20 7.20
C GLY A 34 -4.87 -2.33 8.46
N SER A 35 -4.87 -2.96 9.65
CA SER A 35 -4.94 -2.24 10.93
C SER A 35 -3.77 -1.27 11.14
N PHE A 36 -2.57 -1.69 10.73
CA PHE A 36 -1.38 -0.86 10.78
C PHE A 36 -1.48 0.36 9.85
N LEU A 37 -1.88 0.16 8.60
CA LEU A 37 -2.10 1.23 7.62
C LEU A 37 -3.13 2.25 8.11
N LYS A 38 -4.29 1.77 8.59
CA LYS A 38 -5.34 2.63 9.16
C LYS A 38 -4.80 3.55 10.26
N THR A 39 -3.96 3.00 11.15
CA THR A 39 -3.34 3.76 12.24
C THR A 39 -2.38 4.84 11.73
N LEU A 40 -1.54 4.52 10.74
CA LEU A 40 -0.59 5.49 10.18
C LEU A 40 -1.30 6.59 9.37
N ILE A 41 -2.34 6.24 8.61
CA ILE A 41 -3.16 7.20 7.88
C ILE A 41 -3.83 8.19 8.85
N ALA A 42 -4.39 7.70 9.96
CA ALA A 42 -5.01 8.56 10.98
C ALA A 42 -4.04 9.56 11.61
N SER A 43 -2.72 9.32 11.54
CA SER A 43 -1.69 10.27 12.02
C SER A 43 -1.43 11.45 11.06
N LYS A 44 -2.04 11.44 9.87
CA LYS A 44 -1.83 12.41 8.78
C LYS A 44 -3.16 13.09 8.38
N PRO A 45 -3.72 13.97 9.22
CA PRO A 45 -4.94 14.70 8.89
C PRO A 45 -4.72 15.62 7.67
N ASN A 46 -5.73 15.74 6.80
CA ASN A 46 -5.64 16.40 5.49
C ASN A 46 -4.49 15.84 4.61
N GLY A 47 -4.17 14.56 4.81
CA GLY A 47 -3.03 13.90 4.18
C GLY A 47 -3.31 13.53 2.72
N ARG A 48 -2.23 13.44 1.94
CA ARG A 48 -2.23 12.87 0.60
C ARG A 48 -1.59 11.49 0.63
N PHE A 49 -2.31 10.49 0.16
CA PHE A 49 -1.89 9.10 0.24
C PHE A 49 -1.79 8.47 -1.14
N LEU A 50 -0.83 7.59 -1.31
CA LEU A 50 -0.64 6.79 -2.52
C LEU A 50 -0.61 5.31 -2.16
N GLU A 51 -1.34 4.52 -2.92
CA GLU A 51 -1.22 3.06 -2.97
C GLU A 51 -0.81 2.65 -4.39
N ILE A 52 0.22 1.80 -4.49
CA ILE A 52 0.60 1.14 -5.74
C ILE A 52 0.35 -0.36 -5.56
N GLY A 53 -0.65 -0.89 -6.26
CA GLY A 53 -1.24 -2.21 -6.04
C GLY A 53 -2.57 -2.10 -5.31
N THR A 54 -3.65 -1.77 -6.02
CA THR A 54 -5.01 -1.73 -5.44
C THR A 54 -5.54 -3.12 -5.16
N GLY A 55 -5.25 -4.08 -6.04
CA GLY A 55 -5.96 -5.36 -6.10
C GLY A 55 -7.47 -5.12 -6.13
N ILE A 56 -8.19 -5.82 -5.26
CA ILE A 56 -9.66 -5.63 -5.10
C ILE A 56 -10.02 -4.57 -4.04
N GLY A 57 -9.04 -3.89 -3.46
CA GLY A 57 -9.24 -2.84 -2.45
C GLY A 57 -9.33 -3.32 -1.00
N LEU A 58 -8.68 -4.43 -0.63
CA LEU A 58 -8.64 -4.91 0.75
C LEU A 58 -7.85 -3.96 1.66
N SER A 59 -6.57 -3.68 1.38
CA SER A 59 -5.76 -2.65 2.05
C SER A 59 -6.39 -1.27 1.94
N LEU A 60 -6.86 -0.91 0.74
CA LEU A 60 -7.56 0.35 0.45
C LEU A 60 -8.71 0.60 1.43
N SER A 61 -9.55 -0.40 1.71
CA SER A 61 -10.67 -0.27 2.66
C SER A 61 -10.22 0.20 4.06
N TRP A 62 -9.04 -0.22 4.50
CA TRP A 62 -8.46 0.18 5.78
C TRP A 62 -7.87 1.57 5.74
N MET A 63 -7.18 1.91 4.65
CA MET A 63 -6.61 3.24 4.46
C MET A 63 -7.73 4.29 4.45
N ILE A 64 -8.81 4.07 3.70
CA ILE A 64 -9.98 4.97 3.62
C ILE A 64 -10.61 5.21 5.00
N GLU A 65 -10.78 4.15 5.79
CA GLU A 65 -11.35 4.26 7.14
C GLU A 65 -10.46 5.06 8.10
N GLY A 66 -9.15 5.14 7.83
CA GLY A 66 -8.22 5.97 8.60
C GLY A 66 -8.23 7.45 8.21
N MET A 67 -8.80 7.79 7.05
CA MET A 67 -8.78 9.16 6.51
C MET A 67 -9.78 10.07 7.21
N ASP A 68 -9.43 11.34 7.36
CA ASP A 68 -10.43 12.39 7.62
C ASP A 68 -11.16 12.80 6.32
N ASN A 69 -12.07 13.78 6.42
CA ASN A 69 -12.88 14.24 5.29
C ASN A 69 -12.11 15.09 4.26
N ASN A 70 -10.90 15.55 4.60
CA ASN A 70 -10.10 16.46 3.79
C ASN A 70 -8.86 15.77 3.18
N SER A 71 -8.57 14.55 3.61
CA SER A 71 -7.53 13.71 3.03
C SER A 71 -7.93 13.23 1.63
N HIS A 72 -6.92 12.91 0.82
CA HIS A 72 -7.07 12.35 -0.52
C HIS A 72 -6.19 11.11 -0.67
N LEU A 73 -6.70 10.09 -1.36
CA LEU A 73 -5.96 8.85 -1.61
C LEU A 73 -6.06 8.50 -3.09
N THR A 74 -4.91 8.40 -3.74
CA THR A 74 -4.79 7.85 -5.10
C THR A 74 -4.34 6.39 -5.00
N SER A 75 -5.05 5.48 -5.64
CA SER A 75 -4.69 4.06 -5.68
C SER A 75 -4.58 3.60 -7.13
N VAL A 76 -3.47 2.93 -7.46
CA VAL A 76 -3.09 2.60 -8.83
C VAL A 76 -2.93 1.10 -8.99
N ASP A 77 -3.59 0.54 -10.00
CA ASP A 77 -3.45 -0.85 -10.39
C ASP A 77 -3.48 -0.97 -11.92
N ASN A 78 -2.90 -2.03 -12.47
CA ASN A 78 -2.90 -2.26 -13.91
C ASN A 78 -3.99 -3.25 -14.36
N ASP A 79 -4.62 -3.96 -13.42
CA ASP A 79 -5.68 -4.90 -13.70
C ASP A 79 -7.04 -4.19 -13.73
N LYS A 80 -7.62 -4.14 -14.92
CA LYS A 80 -8.90 -3.49 -15.18
C LYS A 80 -10.06 -4.20 -14.47
N GLU A 81 -10.04 -5.52 -14.36
CA GLU A 81 -11.13 -6.26 -13.72
C GLU A 81 -11.12 -6.01 -12.20
N LEU A 82 -9.94 -5.99 -11.59
CA LEU A 82 -9.81 -5.71 -10.16
C LEU A 82 -10.15 -4.24 -9.86
N THR A 83 -9.67 -3.31 -10.68
CA THR A 83 -10.00 -1.88 -10.54
C THR A 83 -11.50 -1.63 -10.71
N ASP A 84 -12.16 -2.28 -11.68
CA ASP A 84 -13.61 -2.17 -11.86
C ASP A 84 -14.38 -2.68 -10.62
N ILE A 85 -13.87 -3.71 -9.95
CA ILE A 85 -14.45 -4.20 -8.68
C ILE A 85 -14.24 -3.16 -7.57
N ALA A 86 -13.02 -2.62 -7.42
CA ALA A 86 -12.73 -1.58 -6.43
C ALA A 86 -13.62 -0.34 -6.63
N GLU A 87 -13.87 0.05 -7.88
CA GLU A 87 -14.78 1.14 -8.25
C GLU A 87 -16.21 0.91 -7.76
N THR A 88 -16.70 -0.34 -7.76
CA THR A 88 -18.04 -0.63 -7.22
C THR A 88 -18.18 -0.34 -5.73
N TYR A 89 -17.07 -0.40 -4.98
CA TYR A 89 -17.03 -0.16 -3.54
C TYR A 89 -16.69 1.29 -3.19
N PHE A 90 -15.77 1.91 -3.93
CA PHE A 90 -15.15 3.19 -3.54
C PHE A 90 -15.38 4.33 -4.54
N GLY A 91 -15.92 4.08 -5.73
CA GLY A 91 -16.05 5.10 -6.80
C GLY A 91 -16.99 6.27 -6.48
N ASN A 92 -17.78 6.18 -5.40
CA ASN A 92 -18.64 7.28 -4.93
C ASN A 92 -17.97 8.14 -3.83
N ASP A 93 -16.79 7.76 -3.34
CA ASP A 93 -16.06 8.53 -2.34
C ASP A 93 -15.16 9.57 -3.04
N ASN A 94 -15.56 10.85 -2.95
CA ASN A 94 -14.85 11.96 -3.58
C ASN A 94 -13.41 12.18 -3.09
N ARG A 95 -13.00 11.51 -2.00
CA ARG A 95 -11.62 11.56 -1.49
C ARG A 95 -10.69 10.61 -2.25
N ILE A 96 -11.25 9.69 -3.03
CA ILE A 96 -10.54 8.55 -3.62
C ILE A 96 -10.42 8.72 -5.12
N GLU A 97 -9.22 8.49 -5.63
CA GLU A 97 -8.92 8.43 -7.06
C GLU A 97 -8.39 7.04 -7.38
N LEU A 98 -9.20 6.23 -8.05
CA LEU A 98 -8.81 4.91 -8.55
C LEU A 98 -8.30 5.04 -9.98
N ILE A 99 -7.10 4.51 -10.25
CA ILE A 99 -6.43 4.66 -11.54
C ILE A 99 -6.04 3.29 -12.07
N CYS A 100 -6.71 2.86 -13.14
CA CYS A 100 -6.31 1.70 -13.93
C CYS A 100 -5.18 2.10 -14.89
N LYS A 101 -3.91 1.95 -14.47
CA LYS A 101 -2.72 2.24 -15.28
C LYS A 101 -1.54 1.38 -14.85
N ASP A 102 -0.64 1.10 -15.79
CA ASP A 102 0.66 0.54 -15.46
C ASP A 102 1.40 1.41 -14.43
N GLY A 103 1.78 0.82 -13.30
CA GLY A 103 2.40 1.55 -12.19
C GLY A 103 3.73 2.21 -12.58
N THR A 104 4.53 1.56 -13.44
CA THR A 104 5.79 2.13 -13.93
C THR A 104 5.53 3.41 -14.74
N GLN A 105 4.56 3.37 -15.65
CA GLN A 105 4.15 4.54 -16.42
C GLN A 105 3.56 5.63 -15.53
N TRP A 106 2.69 5.26 -14.58
CA TRP A 106 2.08 6.22 -13.68
C TRP A 106 3.13 6.96 -12.84
N ILE A 107 4.08 6.24 -12.24
CA ILE A 107 5.14 6.83 -11.40
C ILE A 107 5.99 7.83 -12.20
N LYS A 108 6.38 7.46 -13.43
CA LYS A 108 7.22 8.31 -14.29
C LYS A 108 6.51 9.56 -14.81
N GLU A 109 5.20 9.49 -14.99
CA GLU A 109 4.40 10.60 -15.51
C GLU A 109 3.83 11.50 -14.40
N TYR A 110 3.82 11.03 -13.16
CA TYR A 110 3.26 11.78 -12.05
C TYR A 110 4.06 13.07 -11.79
N ALA A 111 3.37 14.21 -11.93
CA ALA A 111 3.94 15.54 -11.72
C ALA A 111 3.19 16.34 -10.62
N GLY A 112 2.44 15.64 -9.77
CA GLY A 112 1.63 16.25 -8.71
C GLY A 112 2.39 16.52 -7.42
N GLU A 113 1.64 16.78 -6.35
CA GLU A 113 2.20 17.01 -5.03
C GLU A 113 2.74 15.72 -4.40
N LYS A 114 3.73 15.86 -3.51
CA LYS A 114 4.27 14.75 -2.73
C LYS A 114 3.23 14.16 -1.77
N PHE A 115 3.47 12.94 -1.31
CA PHE A 115 2.58 12.17 -0.45
C PHE A 115 3.06 12.15 1.01
N ASP A 116 2.10 12.15 1.93
CA ASP A 116 2.31 11.99 3.37
C ASP A 116 2.51 10.52 3.76
N LEU A 117 1.99 9.61 2.95
CA LEU A 117 2.22 8.16 3.03
C LEU A 117 2.14 7.56 1.64
N ILE A 118 3.08 6.67 1.30
CA ILE A 118 3.04 5.80 0.13
C ILE A 118 3.07 4.34 0.63
N PHE A 119 2.10 3.54 0.19
CA PHE A 119 2.05 2.09 0.39
C PHE A 119 2.40 1.39 -0.93
N ALA A 120 3.50 0.63 -0.93
CA ALA A 120 4.01 -0.10 -2.09
C ALA A 120 3.72 -1.60 -1.92
N ASP A 121 2.67 -2.06 -2.60
CA ASP A 121 2.16 -3.44 -2.58
C ASP A 121 2.10 -4.04 -4.01
N ALA A 122 3.01 -3.59 -4.87
CA ALA A 122 3.20 -4.14 -6.21
C ALA A 122 4.68 -4.09 -6.59
N TRP A 123 5.00 -4.55 -7.80
CA TRP A 123 6.36 -4.48 -8.32
C TRP A 123 6.86 -3.04 -8.56
N PRO A 124 6.12 -2.18 -9.30
CA PRO A 124 6.51 -0.78 -9.48
C PRO A 124 6.48 -0.03 -8.15
N GLY A 125 7.46 0.83 -7.93
CA GLY A 125 7.60 1.56 -6.68
C GLY A 125 8.09 0.71 -5.50
N LYS A 126 8.38 -0.57 -5.69
CA LYS A 126 9.02 -1.46 -4.70
C LYS A 126 10.34 -2.01 -5.24
N TYR A 127 10.29 -2.69 -6.37
CA TYR A 127 11.45 -3.33 -7.00
C TYR A 127 11.91 -2.62 -8.28
N SER A 128 11.10 -1.70 -8.80
CA SER A 128 11.45 -0.81 -9.91
C SER A 128 10.99 0.62 -9.60
N GLU A 129 11.57 1.62 -10.26
CA GLU A 129 11.26 3.05 -10.05
C GLU A 129 11.38 3.49 -8.57
N ILE A 130 12.30 2.87 -7.83
CA ILE A 130 12.44 3.07 -6.38
C ILE A 130 12.97 4.47 -6.04
N ASP A 131 13.82 5.06 -6.88
CA ASP A 131 14.30 6.42 -6.65
C ASP A 131 13.15 7.42 -6.87
N GLU A 132 12.40 7.27 -7.95
CA GLU A 132 11.28 8.12 -8.32
C GLU A 132 10.18 8.09 -7.25
N ILE A 133 9.78 6.91 -6.77
CA ILE A 133 8.72 6.79 -5.75
C ILE A 133 9.16 7.38 -4.40
N LEU A 134 10.42 7.19 -3.99
CA LEU A 134 10.96 7.74 -2.75
C LEU A 134 11.07 9.28 -2.82
N ASP A 135 11.27 9.84 -4.00
CA ASP A 135 11.27 11.28 -4.22
C ASP A 135 9.90 11.92 -4.03
N LEU A 136 8.83 11.17 -4.31
CA LEU A 136 7.43 11.56 -4.08
C LEU A 136 7.02 11.55 -2.60
N VAL A 137 7.83 11.01 -1.69
CA VAL A 137 7.54 11.06 -0.25
C VAL A 137 7.90 12.45 0.30
N LYS A 138 7.00 13.07 1.07
CA LYS A 138 7.26 14.31 1.83
C LYS A 138 8.28 14.07 2.94
N VAL A 139 9.01 15.12 3.34
CA VAL A 139 9.77 15.10 4.60
C VAL A 139 8.81 14.80 5.77
N GLY A 140 9.17 13.84 6.62
CA GLY A 140 8.32 13.31 7.68
C GLY A 140 7.19 12.39 7.19
N GLY A 141 7.09 12.13 5.89
CA GLY A 141 6.14 11.21 5.27
C GLY A 141 6.60 9.76 5.37
N PHE A 142 5.65 8.85 5.28
CA PHE A 142 5.88 7.41 5.37
C PHE A 142 6.04 6.77 3.99
N TYR A 143 6.94 5.80 3.89
CA TYR A 143 7.01 4.84 2.80
C TYR A 143 6.95 3.44 3.41
N ILE A 144 5.98 2.65 2.97
CA ILE A 144 5.64 1.36 3.56
C ILE A 144 5.69 0.32 2.46
N ILE A 145 6.37 -0.79 2.74
CA ILE A 145 6.54 -1.90 1.81
C ILE A 145 5.96 -3.16 2.44
N ASP A 146 5.05 -3.81 1.74
CA ASP A 146 4.47 -5.10 2.14
C ASP A 146 5.31 -6.29 1.64
N ASP A 147 4.96 -7.51 2.07
CA ASP A 147 5.49 -8.79 1.55
C ASP A 147 7.02 -8.86 1.53
N MET A 148 7.63 -8.65 2.70
CA MET A 148 9.08 -8.71 2.90
C MET A 148 9.55 -9.97 3.63
N THR A 149 8.63 -10.86 4.04
CA THR A 149 8.94 -12.19 4.57
C THR A 149 8.61 -13.25 3.53
N LYS A 150 9.51 -14.22 3.34
CA LYS A 150 9.35 -15.33 2.40
C LYS A 150 8.03 -16.08 2.58
N GLN A 151 7.22 -16.09 1.53
CA GLN A 151 5.97 -16.84 1.47
C GLN A 151 6.13 -18.12 0.64
N PRO A 152 5.32 -19.16 0.88
CA PRO A 152 5.38 -20.42 0.13
C PRO A 152 5.10 -20.29 -1.38
N ASN A 153 4.37 -19.24 -1.78
CA ASN A 153 3.95 -18.97 -3.16
C ASN A 153 4.94 -18.09 -3.95
N TRP A 154 6.05 -17.66 -3.35
CA TRP A 154 7.02 -16.82 -4.05
C TRP A 154 7.68 -17.56 -5.23
N PRO A 155 7.82 -16.89 -6.39
CA PRO A 155 8.56 -17.45 -7.52
C PRO A 155 10.06 -17.54 -7.20
N GLU A 156 10.76 -18.40 -7.94
CA GLU A 156 12.22 -18.51 -7.86
C GLU A 156 12.87 -17.13 -8.11
N GLY A 157 13.85 -16.77 -7.28
CA GLY A 157 14.54 -15.47 -7.36
C GLY A 157 13.84 -14.28 -6.68
N HIS A 158 12.60 -14.42 -6.17
CA HIS A 158 11.93 -13.31 -5.47
C HIS A 158 12.67 -12.87 -4.21
N GLU A 159 13.28 -13.82 -3.49
CA GLU A 159 14.06 -13.56 -2.27
C GLU A 159 15.27 -12.64 -2.54
N ASP A 160 15.88 -12.75 -3.72
CA ASP A 160 17.00 -11.88 -4.10
C ASP A 160 16.55 -10.41 -4.26
N ASN A 161 15.34 -10.17 -4.78
CA ASN A 161 14.79 -8.81 -4.88
C ASN A 161 14.58 -8.19 -3.50
N VAL A 162 14.08 -8.96 -2.54
CA VAL A 162 13.90 -8.52 -1.14
C VAL A 162 15.23 -8.19 -0.49
N ILE A 163 16.25 -9.04 -0.68
CA ILE A 163 17.60 -8.81 -0.17
C ILE A 163 18.20 -7.53 -0.77
N GLN A 164 18.10 -7.37 -2.08
CA GLN A 164 18.63 -6.20 -2.81
C GLN A 164 17.93 -4.91 -2.38
N LEU A 165 16.60 -4.90 -2.33
CA LEU A 165 15.81 -3.76 -1.89
C LEU A 165 16.16 -3.36 -0.44
N THR A 166 16.24 -4.34 0.45
CA THR A 166 16.60 -4.09 1.86
C THR A 166 17.99 -3.47 1.96
N ALA A 167 18.99 -4.04 1.28
CA ALA A 167 20.36 -3.54 1.30
C ALA A 167 20.49 -2.14 0.66
N TYR A 168 19.65 -1.82 -0.32
CA TYR A 168 19.54 -0.50 -0.92
C TYR A 168 18.98 0.52 0.08
N LEU A 169 17.84 0.21 0.72
CA LEU A 169 17.20 1.10 1.69
C LEU A 169 18.05 1.35 2.94
N GLU A 170 18.79 0.34 3.41
CA GLU A 170 19.71 0.48 4.55
C GLU A 170 20.85 1.48 4.32
N LYS A 171 21.19 1.75 3.05
CA LYS A 171 22.23 2.72 2.68
C LYS A 171 21.69 4.15 2.53
N ARG A 172 20.36 4.33 2.51
CA ARG A 172 19.71 5.65 2.37
C ARG A 172 19.83 6.43 3.67
N VAL A 173 20.59 7.52 3.65
CA VAL A 173 20.79 8.40 4.81
C VAL A 173 19.63 9.38 5.01
N ASP A 174 18.89 9.65 3.94
CA ASP A 174 17.72 10.53 3.86
C ASP A 174 16.42 9.87 4.34
N PHE A 175 16.46 8.59 4.70
CA PHE A 175 15.34 7.89 5.33
C PHE A 175 15.74 7.33 6.71
N GLN A 176 14.75 7.26 7.62
CA GLN A 176 14.81 6.51 8.87
C GLN A 176 14.03 5.21 8.69
N LEU A 177 14.72 4.06 8.78
CA LEU A 177 14.16 2.75 8.47
C LEU A 177 13.83 1.94 9.73
N THR A 178 12.72 1.19 9.68
CA THR A 178 12.38 0.12 10.63
C THR A 178 11.90 -1.10 9.85
N LYS A 179 12.52 -2.26 10.08
CA LYS A 179 12.13 -3.54 9.48
C LYS A 179 11.33 -4.33 10.52
N MET A 180 10.17 -4.86 10.12
CA MET A 180 9.25 -5.56 11.00
C MET A 180 9.03 -6.98 10.50
N LYS A 181 9.49 -7.96 11.27
CA LYS A 181 9.17 -9.38 11.04
C LYS A 181 7.85 -9.75 11.74
N TRP A 182 6.77 -9.12 11.29
CA TRP A 182 5.41 -9.27 11.77
C TRP A 182 4.45 -9.27 10.56
N SER A 183 3.35 -10.01 10.66
CA SER A 183 2.47 -10.31 9.50
C SER A 183 3.27 -10.90 8.32
N THR A 184 3.08 -10.38 7.11
CA THR A 184 3.76 -10.66 5.83
C THR A 184 5.20 -10.17 5.78
N GLY A 185 5.68 -9.46 6.81
CA GLY A 185 6.96 -8.76 6.83
C GLY A 185 6.84 -7.40 6.20
N LEU A 186 7.10 -6.36 6.97
CA LEU A 186 6.96 -4.97 6.53
C LEU A 186 8.29 -4.23 6.64
N ILE A 187 8.48 -3.27 5.75
CA ILE A 187 9.46 -2.19 5.93
C ILE A 187 8.71 -0.87 6.06
N LEU A 188 8.97 -0.15 7.15
CA LEU A 188 8.51 1.21 7.37
C LEU A 188 9.70 2.16 7.26
N ALA A 189 9.60 3.18 6.41
CA ALA A 189 10.58 4.23 6.29
C ALA A 189 9.92 5.61 6.48
N VAL A 190 10.64 6.54 7.10
CA VAL A 190 10.25 7.95 7.20
C VAL A 190 11.32 8.81 6.53
N LYS A 191 10.92 9.70 5.61
CA LYS A 191 11.86 10.64 5.00
C LYS A 191 12.30 11.71 6.00
N LYS A 192 13.60 11.98 6.08
CA LYS A 192 14.19 12.98 7.00
C LYS A 192 14.13 14.39 6.45
#